data_AF-A0A3A1U7G5-F1
#
_entry.id   AF-A0A3A1U7G5-F1
#
_cell.length_a   1.000
_cell.length_b   1.000
_cell.length_c   1.000
_cell.angle_alpha   90.00
_cell.angle_beta   90.00
_cell.angle_gamma   90.00
#
_symmetry.space_group_name_H-M   'P 1'
#
loop_
_entity.id
_entity.type
_entity.pdbx_description
1 polymer ?
#
loop_
_entity_poly.entity_id
_entity_poly.type
_entity_poly.pdbx_seq_one_letter_code
_entity_poly.pdbx_strand_id
1 'polypeptide(L)'
;MTGSRRPNLFAQTTRHEIAVSAASTRYLAAGYSWARDERPPRVRSHVADGVAIKGDQLTLIEVELTPKRADRYAMILARFRLRIEAGAADRVVFLCNPDSAYTVRAALRQPSAKRVADLVDVREVFDPRTAHWGDDVLPAWLSSTGAST
;
A
#
# COMPACT_ATOMS: atom_id res chain seq x y z
N MET A 1 19.43 -30.32 -1.70
CA MET A 1 20.05 -29.24 -2.50
C MET A 1 19.04 -28.12 -2.67
N THR A 2 19.02 -27.12 -1.80
CA THR A 2 18.13 -25.95 -1.94
C THR A 2 18.92 -24.79 -2.53
N GLY A 3 19.08 -24.82 -3.85
CA GLY A 3 19.62 -23.68 -4.58
C GLY A 3 18.59 -22.56 -4.57
N SER A 4 18.62 -21.68 -3.56
CA SER A 4 17.91 -20.41 -3.62
C SER A 4 18.51 -19.60 -4.77
N ARG A 5 17.87 -19.66 -5.94
CA ARG A 5 18.19 -18.81 -7.09
C ARG A 5 18.16 -17.37 -6.58
N ARG A 6 19.27 -16.64 -6.74
CA ARG A 6 19.36 -15.23 -6.33
C ARG A 6 18.17 -14.48 -6.94
N PRO A 7 17.44 -13.66 -6.16
CA PRO A 7 16.30 -12.92 -6.67
C PRO A 7 16.74 -12.01 -7.81
N ASN A 8 16.01 -12.06 -8.92
CA ASN A 8 16.22 -11.13 -10.03
C ASN A 8 15.62 -9.77 -9.62
N LEU A 9 16.46 -8.93 -9.01
CA LEU A 9 16.05 -7.63 -8.48
C LEU A 9 15.41 -6.75 -9.57
N PHE A 10 15.93 -6.77 -10.80
CA PHE A 10 15.34 -6.02 -11.91
C PHE A 10 13.91 -6.47 -12.19
N ALA A 11 13.68 -7.78 -12.33
CA ALA A 11 12.34 -8.31 -12.57
C ALA A 11 11.38 -7.99 -11.41
N GLN A 12 11.86 -8.02 -10.18
CA GLN A 12 11.07 -7.67 -9.00
C GLN A 12 10.68 -6.18 -8.99
N THR A 13 11.65 -5.29 -9.25
CA THR A 13 11.39 -3.84 -9.34
C THR A 13 10.45 -3.51 -10.50
N THR A 14 10.66 -4.08 -11.69
CA THR A 14 9.77 -3.86 -12.84
C THR A 14 8.35 -4.31 -12.53
N ARG A 15 8.19 -5.50 -11.94
CA ARG A 15 6.86 -6.02 -11.55
C ARG A 15 6.17 -5.10 -10.54
N HIS A 16 6.93 -4.55 -9.59
CA HIS A 16 6.42 -3.59 -8.61
C HIS A 16 5.94 -2.30 -9.28
N GLU A 17 6.75 -1.70 -10.15
CA GLU A 17 6.38 -0.45 -10.85
C GLU A 17 5.17 -0.63 -11.80
N ILE A 18 5.03 -1.81 -12.43
CA ILE A 18 3.83 -2.16 -13.19
C ILE A 18 2.60 -2.22 -12.27
N ALA A 19 2.71 -2.85 -11.10
CA ALA A 19 1.62 -2.93 -10.14
C ALA A 19 1.21 -1.56 -9.59
N VAL A 20 2.19 -0.68 -9.33
CA VAL A 20 1.93 0.73 -8.96
C VAL A 20 1.21 1.47 -10.09
N SER A 21 1.62 1.27 -11.34
CA SER A 21 0.98 1.90 -12.51
C SER A 21 -0.47 1.40 -12.72
N ALA A 22 -0.72 0.12 -12.45
CA ALA A 22 -2.07 -0.44 -12.47
C ALA A 22 -2.93 0.18 -11.35
N ALA A 23 -2.37 0.29 -10.13
CA ALA A 23 -3.06 0.93 -9.02
C ALA A 23 -3.41 2.39 -9.32
N SER A 24 -2.47 3.19 -9.82
CA SER A 24 -2.71 4.59 -10.15
C SER A 24 -3.84 4.74 -11.16
N THR A 25 -3.87 3.90 -12.20
CA THR A 25 -4.93 3.88 -13.22
C THR A 25 -6.31 3.61 -12.60
N ARG A 26 -6.41 2.67 -11.65
CA ARG A 26 -7.68 2.38 -10.97
C ARG A 26 -8.16 3.51 -10.08
N TYR A 27 -7.25 4.15 -9.34
CA TYR A 27 -7.59 5.31 -8.52
C TYR A 27 -8.02 6.50 -9.39
N LEU A 28 -7.30 6.78 -10.49
CA LEU A 28 -7.68 7.80 -11.47
C LEU A 28 -9.07 7.53 -12.07
N ALA A 29 -9.33 6.30 -12.49
CA ALA A 29 -10.63 5.90 -13.03
C ALA A 29 -11.77 6.01 -11.99
N ALA A 30 -11.47 5.86 -10.70
CA ALA A 30 -12.42 6.06 -9.59
C ALA A 30 -12.60 7.54 -9.18
N GLY A 31 -11.99 8.48 -9.91
CA GLY A 31 -12.12 9.92 -9.68
C GLY A 31 -11.19 10.47 -8.60
N TYR A 32 -10.12 9.76 -8.24
CA TYR A 32 -9.05 10.30 -7.41
C TYR A 32 -8.04 11.06 -8.28
N SER A 33 -7.40 12.06 -7.70
CA SER A 33 -6.08 12.52 -8.16
C SER A 33 -5.01 11.56 -7.65
N TRP A 34 -3.96 11.34 -8.43
CA TRP A 34 -2.85 10.47 -8.07
C TRP A 34 -1.51 11.17 -8.23
N ALA A 35 -0.61 10.99 -7.26
CA ALA A 35 0.79 11.37 -7.35
C ALA A 35 1.68 10.27 -6.78
N ARG A 36 2.96 10.24 -7.19
CA ARG A 36 3.97 9.48 -6.43
C ARG A 36 4.14 10.17 -5.08
N ASP A 37 4.27 9.39 -4.02
CA ASP A 37 4.58 9.96 -2.72
C ASP A 37 6.02 10.47 -2.76
N GLU A 38 6.20 11.75 -2.51
CA GLU A 38 7.51 12.37 -2.52
C GLU A 38 8.14 12.32 -1.14
N ARG A 39 9.46 12.12 -1.13
CA ARG A 39 10.23 11.97 0.10
C ARG A 39 10.32 13.32 0.81
N PRO A 40 9.87 13.47 2.08
CA PRO A 40 10.21 14.65 2.85
C PRO A 40 11.73 14.73 3.05
N PRO A 41 12.32 15.94 3.18
CA PRO A 41 13.78 16.16 3.11
C PRO A 41 14.62 15.48 4.21
N ARG A 42 14.03 14.72 5.14
CA ARG A 42 14.76 14.00 6.20
C ARG A 42 15.09 12.56 5.78
N VAL A 43 16.36 12.21 5.95
CA VAL A 43 16.94 10.89 5.68
C VAL A 43 16.28 9.82 6.58
N ARG A 44 15.78 8.74 5.96
CA ARG A 44 15.11 7.54 6.56
C ARG A 44 13.63 7.64 6.96
N SER A 45 12.81 8.40 6.22
CA SER A 45 11.35 8.13 6.20
C SER A 45 11.01 7.01 5.21
N HIS A 46 10.04 6.17 5.57
CA HIS A 46 9.32 5.34 4.60
C HIS A 46 8.43 6.25 3.76
N VAL A 47 8.31 5.93 2.48
CA VAL A 47 7.55 6.66 1.47
C VAL A 47 6.60 5.64 0.87
N ALA A 48 5.32 6.00 0.77
CA ALA A 48 4.32 5.17 0.13
C ALA A 48 4.61 5.04 -1.37
N ASP A 49 3.98 4.08 -2.05
CA ASP A 49 4.10 4.00 -3.51
C ASP A 49 3.30 5.10 -4.22
N GLY A 50 2.24 5.59 -3.59
CA GLY A 50 1.44 6.67 -4.14
C GLY A 50 0.62 7.41 -3.10
N VAL A 51 0.13 8.56 -3.52
CA VAL A 51 -0.84 9.38 -2.79
C VAL A 51 -2.06 9.52 -3.68
N ALA A 52 -3.21 9.11 -3.15
CA ALA A 52 -4.50 9.26 -3.80
C ALA A 52 -5.36 10.26 -3.04
N ILE A 53 -5.93 11.24 -3.75
CA ILE A 53 -6.73 12.33 -3.15
C ILE A 53 -8.11 12.36 -3.80
N LYS A 54 -9.18 12.40 -2.99
CA LYS A 54 -10.56 12.58 -3.46
C LYS A 54 -11.34 13.40 -2.44
N GLY A 55 -11.80 14.58 -2.86
CA GLY A 55 -12.36 15.55 -1.92
C GLY A 55 -11.28 16.07 -0.97
N ASP A 56 -11.56 16.02 0.34
CA ASP A 56 -10.65 16.38 1.42
C ASP A 56 -9.79 15.19 1.91
N GLN A 57 -10.06 13.97 1.45
CA GLN A 57 -9.37 12.77 1.89
C GLN A 57 -8.07 12.52 1.11
N LEU A 58 -6.96 12.44 1.84
CA LEU A 58 -5.64 12.02 1.37
C LEU A 58 -5.32 10.60 1.88
N THR A 59 -5.19 9.68 0.94
CA THR A 59 -4.87 8.27 1.21
C THR A 59 -3.46 7.93 0.73
N LEU A 60 -2.66 7.33 1.63
CA LEU A 60 -1.37 6.74 1.25
C LEU A 60 -1.58 5.33 0.71
N ILE A 61 -0.97 5.03 -0.43
CA ILE A 61 -1.12 3.75 -1.12
C ILE A 61 0.22 3.02 -1.11
N GLU A 62 0.25 1.83 -0.50
CA GLU A 62 1.41 0.94 -0.51
C GLU A 62 1.10 -0.31 -1.33
N VAL A 63 1.87 -0.59 -2.36
CA VAL A 63 1.82 -1.85 -3.10
C VAL A 63 2.76 -2.83 -2.42
N GLU A 64 2.26 -4.04 -2.12
CA GLU A 64 3.04 -5.05 -1.43
C GLU A 64 2.94 -6.41 -2.12
N LEU A 65 3.97 -6.72 -2.92
CA LEU A 65 4.05 -7.97 -3.68
C LEU A 65 5.01 -8.99 -3.07
N THR A 66 5.80 -8.60 -2.07
CA THR A 66 6.77 -9.48 -1.42
C THR A 66 6.72 -9.27 0.09
N PRO A 67 6.27 -10.28 0.87
CA PRO A 67 6.21 -10.20 2.31
C PRO A 67 7.51 -9.68 2.92
N LYS A 68 7.39 -8.69 3.79
CA LYS A 68 8.53 -8.15 4.55
C LYS A 68 8.61 -8.78 5.93
N ARG A 69 9.79 -8.67 6.54
CA ARG A 69 10.00 -9.09 7.93
C ARG A 69 9.19 -8.19 8.88
N ALA A 70 8.82 -8.74 10.04
CA ALA A 70 7.97 -8.04 11.01
C ALA A 70 8.57 -6.71 11.52
N ASP A 71 9.88 -6.65 11.73
CA ASP A 71 10.61 -5.44 12.11
C ASP A 71 10.49 -4.35 11.03
N ARG A 72 10.51 -4.74 9.75
CA ARG A 72 10.32 -3.83 8.64
C ARG A 72 8.89 -3.26 8.63
N TYR A 73 7.87 -4.08 8.85
CA TYR A 73 6.49 -3.58 8.95
C TYR A 73 6.29 -2.66 10.16
N ALA A 74 6.87 -2.98 11.31
CA ALA A 74 6.81 -2.10 12.49
C ALA A 74 7.37 -0.71 12.17
N MET A 75 8.49 -0.64 11.46
CA MET A 75 9.07 0.63 11.02
C MET A 75 8.16 1.38 10.03
N ILE A 76 7.59 0.69 9.03
CA ILE A 76 6.68 1.28 8.03
C ILE A 76 5.44 1.86 8.71
N LEU A 77 4.75 1.05 9.52
CA LEU A 77 3.52 1.44 10.21
C LEU A 77 3.75 2.59 11.19
N ALA A 78 4.90 2.62 11.89
CA ALA A 78 5.25 3.75 12.74
C ALA A 78 5.41 5.06 11.95
N ARG A 79 5.94 5.00 10.71
CA ARG A 79 6.07 6.18 9.86
C ARG A 79 4.72 6.65 9.33
N PHE A 80 3.84 5.73 8.93
CA PHE A 80 2.48 6.10 8.54
C PHE A 80 1.70 6.70 9.69
N ARG A 81 1.80 6.14 10.90
CA ARG A 81 1.19 6.73 12.10
C ARG A 81 1.61 8.19 12.29
N LEU A 82 2.92 8.48 12.20
CA LEU A 82 3.41 9.85 12.36
C LEU A 82 2.87 10.81 11.30
N ARG A 83 2.65 10.36 10.06
CA ARG A 83 2.06 11.21 9.01
C ARG A 83 0.59 11.49 9.29
N ILE A 84 -0.15 10.48 9.73
CA ILE A 84 -1.55 10.64 10.11
C ILE A 84 -1.69 11.56 11.33
N GLU A 85 -0.90 11.33 12.38
CA GLU A 85 -0.90 12.17 13.60
C GLU A 85 -0.54 13.64 13.28
N ALA A 86 0.20 13.89 12.21
CA ALA A 86 0.55 15.23 11.73
C ALA A 86 -0.48 15.84 10.76
N GLY A 87 -1.58 15.13 10.44
CA GLY A 87 -2.57 15.58 9.46
C GLY A 87 -2.08 15.55 8.00
N ALA A 88 -0.99 14.84 7.72
CA ALA A 88 -0.42 14.71 6.37
C ALA A 88 -1.01 13.54 5.57
N ALA A 89 -1.91 12.76 6.17
CA ALA A 89 -2.71 11.70 5.56
C ALA A 89 -3.85 11.30 6.48
N ASP A 90 -4.95 10.81 5.92
CA ASP A 90 -6.11 10.35 6.70
C ASP A 90 -6.08 8.84 6.94
N ARG A 91 -5.53 8.10 5.97
CA ARG A 91 -5.50 6.63 6.00
C ARG A 91 -4.42 6.05 5.10
N VAL A 92 -4.21 4.74 5.25
CA VAL A 92 -3.32 3.94 4.40
C VAL A 92 -4.09 2.79 3.79
N VAL A 93 -3.82 2.48 2.52
CA VAL A 93 -4.29 1.25 1.88
C VAL A 93 -3.08 0.46 1.41
N PHE A 94 -2.96 -0.77 1.90
CA PHE A 94 -2.05 -1.77 1.34
C PHE A 94 -2.77 -2.54 0.24
N LEU A 95 -2.22 -2.50 -0.97
CA LEU A 95 -2.64 -3.28 -2.12
C LEU A 95 -1.70 -4.46 -2.26
N CYS A 96 -2.19 -5.66 -2.00
CA CYS A 96 -1.37 -6.85 -1.80
C CYS A 96 -1.74 -7.98 -2.75
N ASN A 97 -0.81 -8.93 -2.86
CA ASN A 97 -1.17 -10.32 -3.12
C ASN A 97 -1.53 -11.03 -1.79
N PRO A 98 -2.10 -12.25 -1.82
CA PRO A 98 -2.56 -12.93 -0.60
C PRO A 98 -1.47 -13.14 0.47
N ASP A 99 -0.26 -13.52 0.08
CA ASP A 99 0.86 -13.78 1.01
C ASP A 99 1.29 -12.51 1.75
N SER A 100 1.40 -11.41 1.01
CA SER A 100 1.70 -10.09 1.55
C SER A 100 0.58 -9.62 2.47
N ALA A 101 -0.68 -9.78 2.06
CA ALA A 101 -1.84 -9.37 2.85
C ALA A 101 -1.89 -10.09 4.20
N TYR A 102 -1.62 -11.40 4.19
CA TYR A 102 -1.50 -12.19 5.42
C TYR A 102 -0.45 -11.59 6.36
N THR A 103 0.73 -11.27 5.83
CA THR A 103 1.86 -10.75 6.62
C THR A 103 1.61 -9.33 7.13
N VAL A 104 1.02 -8.45 6.31
CA VAL A 104 0.61 -7.10 6.73
C VAL A 104 -0.44 -7.17 7.83
N ARG A 105 -1.47 -8.01 7.68
CA ARG A 105 -2.50 -8.19 8.73
C ARG A 105 -1.92 -8.76 10.02
N ALA A 106 -0.96 -9.68 9.94
CA ALA A 106 -0.24 -10.17 11.11
C ALA A 106 0.57 -9.06 11.81
N ALA A 107 1.17 -8.14 11.05
CA ALA A 107 1.86 -6.98 11.60
C ALA A 107 0.90 -5.96 12.24
N LEU A 108 -0.29 -5.75 11.66
CA LEU A 108 -1.32 -4.85 12.20
C LEU A 108 -1.89 -5.33 13.55
N ARG A 109 -1.81 -6.64 13.84
CA ARG A 109 -2.19 -7.21 15.15
C ARG A 109 -1.14 -7.00 16.24
N GLN A 110 0.07 -6.55 15.90
CA GLN A 110 1.12 -6.33 16.88
C GLN A 110 0.84 -5.08 17.73
N PRO A 111 1.24 -5.04 19.01
CA PRO A 111 1.02 -3.89 19.87
C PRO A 111 1.54 -2.56 19.30
N SER A 112 2.64 -2.61 18.53
CA SER A 112 3.23 -1.44 17.88
C SER A 112 2.33 -0.77 16.82
N ALA A 113 1.37 -1.51 16.26
CA ALA A 113 0.46 -1.04 15.22
C ALA A 113 -0.89 -0.53 15.77
N LYS A 114 -1.20 -0.74 17.05
CA LYS A 114 -2.55 -0.47 17.62
C LYS A 114 -3.09 0.94 17.35
N ARG A 115 -2.22 1.95 17.30
CA ARG A 115 -2.62 3.36 17.08
C ARG A 115 -2.85 3.74 15.61
N VAL A 116 -2.53 2.84 14.68
CA VAL A 116 -2.71 3.07 13.23
C VAL A 116 -3.56 2.01 12.57
N ALA A 117 -3.75 0.85 13.21
CA ALA A 117 -4.40 -0.32 12.61
C ALA A 117 -5.80 -0.04 12.03
N ASP A 118 -6.62 0.72 12.75
CA ASP A 118 -7.98 1.08 12.31
C ASP A 118 -8.00 2.06 11.12
N LEU A 119 -6.85 2.64 10.77
CA LEU A 119 -6.65 3.55 9.65
C LEU A 119 -5.92 2.88 8.48
N VAL A 120 -5.65 1.56 8.58
CA VAL A 120 -5.00 0.77 7.53
C VAL A 120 -5.96 -0.25 6.95
N ASP A 121 -6.28 -0.10 5.67
CA ASP A 121 -6.97 -1.13 4.90
C ASP A 121 -5.96 -2.04 4.22
N VAL A 122 -6.27 -3.34 4.15
CA VAL A 122 -5.47 -4.34 3.41
C VAL A 122 -6.35 -5.01 2.35
N ARG A 123 -6.05 -4.76 1.08
CA ARG A 123 -6.82 -5.24 -0.07
C ARG A 123 -5.98 -6.23 -0.88
N GLU A 124 -6.55 -7.42 -1.10
CA GLU A 124 -5.96 -8.43 -1.97
C GLU A 124 -6.46 -8.20 -3.39
N VAL A 125 -5.67 -7.47 -4.17
CA VAL A 125 -6.04 -7.08 -5.54
C VAL A 125 -5.13 -7.71 -6.59
N PHE A 126 -3.92 -8.12 -6.18
CA PHE A 126 -2.92 -8.64 -7.09
C PHE A 126 -2.88 -10.16 -7.09
N ASP A 127 -2.88 -10.74 -8.29
CA ASP A 127 -2.60 -12.15 -8.46
C ASP A 127 -1.17 -12.49 -7.97
N PRO A 128 -0.99 -13.54 -7.15
CA PRO A 128 0.30 -13.84 -6.54
C PRO A 128 1.41 -14.20 -7.56
N ARG A 129 1.05 -14.72 -8.73
CA ARG A 129 2.01 -15.18 -9.75
C ARG A 129 2.42 -14.05 -10.69
N THR A 130 1.46 -13.24 -11.10
CA THR A 130 1.61 -12.23 -12.16
C THR A 130 1.71 -10.80 -11.62
N ALA A 131 1.25 -10.54 -10.39
CA ALA A 131 0.94 -9.20 -9.88
C ALA A 131 0.00 -8.38 -10.77
N HIS A 132 -0.80 -9.07 -11.58
CA HIS A 132 -1.88 -8.43 -12.30
C HIS A 132 -3.01 -8.07 -11.32
N TRP A 133 -3.56 -6.86 -11.45
CA TRP A 133 -4.81 -6.52 -10.76
C TRP A 133 -5.94 -7.22 -11.52
N GLY A 134 -6.46 -8.31 -10.96
CA GLY A 134 -7.16 -9.35 -11.73
C GLY A 134 -8.54 -9.00 -12.30
N ASP A 135 -9.21 -7.98 -11.78
CA ASP A 135 -10.58 -7.64 -12.14
C ASP A 135 -10.61 -6.32 -12.92
N ASP A 136 -11.23 -6.28 -14.11
CA ASP A 136 -11.37 -5.07 -14.94
C ASP A 136 -12.44 -4.10 -14.41
N VAL A 137 -13.29 -4.55 -13.50
CA VAL A 137 -14.29 -3.71 -12.84
C VAL A 137 -13.65 -2.96 -11.68
N LEU A 138 -14.00 -1.67 -11.53
CA LEU A 138 -13.60 -0.91 -10.35
C LEU A 138 -14.31 -1.47 -9.12
N PRO A 139 -13.57 -1.89 -8.08
CA PRO A 139 -14.20 -2.49 -6.93
C PRO A 139 -14.99 -1.44 -6.13
N ALA A 140 -16.12 -1.86 -5.55
CA ALA A 140 -17.05 -0.96 -4.86
C ALA A 140 -16.40 -0.13 -3.74
N TRP A 141 -15.42 -0.69 -3.03
CA TRP A 141 -14.69 0.01 -1.95
C TRP A 141 -13.81 1.17 -2.45
N LEU A 142 -13.47 1.18 -3.75
CA LEU A 142 -12.72 2.25 -4.39
C LEU A 142 -13.67 3.28 -5.01
N SER A 143 -14.84 2.83 -5.48
CA SER A 143 -15.86 3.68 -6.08
C SER A 143 -16.70 4.44 -5.05
N SER A 144 -16.81 3.94 -3.81
CA SER A 144 -17.62 4.57 -2.77
C SER A 144 -17.11 5.98 -2.46
N THR A 145 -17.89 6.98 -2.84
CA THR A 145 -17.81 8.34 -2.33
C THR A 145 -17.92 8.24 -0.81
N GLY A 146 -16.95 8.76 -0.07
CA GLY A 146 -17.05 8.92 1.37
C GLY A 146 -18.20 9.88 1.68
N ALA A 147 -19.41 9.35 1.76
CA ALA A 147 -20.55 10.00 2.36
C ALA A 147 -20.84 9.24 3.65
N SER A 148 -20.07 9.54 4.69
CA SER A 148 -20.55 9.35 6.05
C SER A 148 -21.28 10.64 6.41
N THR A 149 -22.61 10.62 6.27
CA THR A 149 -23.53 11.54 6.97
C THR A 149 -23.40 11.38 8.47
#